data_AF-A0A6A4QWR0-F1
#
_entry.id   AF-A0A6A4QWR0-F1
#
_cell.length_a   1.000
_cell.length_b   1.000
_cell.length_c   1.000
_cell.angle_alpha   90.00
_cell.angle_beta   90.00
_cell.angle_gamma   90.00
#
_symmetry.space_group_name_H-M   'P 1'
#
loop_
_entity.id
_entity.type
_entity.pdbx_description
1 polymer ?
#
loop_
_entity_poly.entity_id
_entity_poly.type
_entity_poly.pdbx_seq_one_letter_code
_entity_poly.pdbx_strand_id
1 'polypeptide(L)'
;MITYDYINNVVEVEGTKLFVFGDSYVDTGNFMNSKGYMFPYGITFPGTPSGRFGDGRILTDYIGNILFPLFAPLSPKDILEENTRDTEPKYKKSKIY
;
A
#
# COMPACT_ATOMS: atom_id res chain seq x y z
N MET A 1 37.68 -24.97 -10.40
CA MET A 1 37.18 -23.74 -9.75
C MET A 1 36.10 -23.15 -10.65
N ILE A 2 34.88 -23.71 -10.61
CA ILE A 2 33.74 -23.31 -11.48
C ILE A 2 32.40 -23.35 -10.70
N THR A 3 32.43 -23.36 -9.37
CA THR A 3 31.24 -23.74 -8.58
C THR A 3 30.63 -22.64 -7.70
N TYR A 4 31.34 -21.54 -7.41
CA TYR A 4 30.81 -20.48 -6.55
C TYR A 4 29.92 -19.46 -7.27
N ASP A 5 30.15 -19.23 -8.56
CA ASP A 5 29.45 -18.21 -9.33
C ASP A 5 28.00 -18.62 -9.71
N TYR A 6 27.72 -19.92 -9.73
CA TYR A 6 26.39 -20.45 -10.09
C TYR A 6 25.36 -20.32 -8.96
N ILE A 7 25.81 -20.22 -7.71
CA ILE A 7 24.93 -20.25 -6.52
C ILE A 7 24.33 -18.86 -6.22
N ASN A 8 25.00 -17.78 -6.63
CA ASN A 8 24.57 -16.41 -6.33
C ASN A 8 23.73 -15.75 -7.43
N ASN A 9 23.40 -16.47 -8.51
CA ASN A 9 22.56 -15.97 -9.61
C ASN A 9 21.07 -16.22 -9.38
N VAL A 10 20.60 -16.18 -8.14
CA VAL A 10 19.19 -15.89 -7.88
C VAL A 10 19.05 -14.39 -8.09
N VAL A 11 18.75 -14.00 -9.33
CA VAL A 11 18.38 -12.64 -9.66
C VAL A 11 17.19 -12.29 -8.79
N GLU A 12 17.42 -11.50 -7.75
CA GLU A 12 16.36 -10.82 -7.04
C GLU A 12 15.69 -9.94 -8.10
N VAL A 13 14.46 -10.30 -8.49
CA VAL A 13 13.71 -9.53 -9.48
C VAL A 13 13.34 -8.21 -8.81
N GLU A 14 14.22 -7.22 -8.94
CA GLU A 14 13.99 -5.88 -8.45
C GLU A 14 12.69 -5.35 -9.09
N GLY A 15 11.67 -5.17 -8.26
CA GLY A 15 10.41 -4.53 -8.64
C GLY A 15 9.35 -5.45 -9.24
N THR A 16 8.81 -6.37 -8.44
CA THR A 16 7.50 -6.97 -8.76
C THR A 16 6.42 -5.87 -8.74
N LYS A 17 5.60 -5.79 -9.79
CA LYS A 17 4.52 -4.80 -9.92
C LYS A 17 3.18 -5.49 -10.07
N LEU A 18 2.13 -4.93 -9.47
CA LEU A 18 0.76 -5.38 -9.67
C LEU A 18 0.04 -4.42 -10.64
N PHE A 19 -0.34 -4.94 -11.80
CA PHE A 19 -1.19 -4.24 -12.75
C PHE A 19 -2.63 -4.70 -12.53
N VAL A 20 -3.52 -3.75 -12.29
CA VAL A 20 -4.93 -4.02 -11.96
C VAL A 20 -5.80 -3.42 -13.06
N PHE A 21 -6.68 -4.24 -13.61
CA PHE A 21 -7.70 -3.84 -14.58
C PHE A 21 -9.07 -4.20 -14.04
N GLY A 22 -10.06 -3.37 -14.29
CA GLY A 22 -11.44 -3.62 -13.86
C GLY A 22 -12.27 -2.34 -13.86
N ASP A 23 -13.29 -2.34 -13.01
CA ASP A 23 -14.24 -1.25 -12.83
C ASP A 23 -14.09 -0.60 -11.44
N SER A 24 -15.16 0.03 -10.96
CA SER A 24 -15.26 0.63 -9.63
C SER A 24 -14.77 -0.26 -8.47
N TYR A 25 -14.90 -1.59 -8.56
CA TYR A 25 -14.49 -2.50 -7.48
C TYR A 25 -12.99 -2.52 -7.21
N VAL A 26 -12.19 -2.08 -8.19
CA VAL A 26 -10.72 -2.05 -8.09
C VAL A 26 -10.16 -0.65 -8.32
N ASP A 27 -11.02 0.35 -8.53
CA ASP A 27 -10.62 1.74 -8.72
C ASP A 27 -10.17 2.36 -7.39
N THR A 28 -8.96 2.93 -7.40
CA THR A 28 -8.34 3.61 -6.27
C THR A 28 -8.12 5.10 -6.50
N GLY A 29 -8.78 5.71 -7.50
CA GLY A 29 -8.64 7.15 -7.78
C GLY A 29 -8.76 7.59 -9.23
N ASN A 30 -9.02 6.69 -10.18
CA ASN A 30 -9.08 7.01 -11.60
C ASN A 30 -10.36 7.78 -11.96
N PHE A 31 -11.50 7.48 -11.32
CA PHE A 31 -12.81 8.10 -11.63
C PHE A 31 -13.43 8.88 -10.45
N MET A 32 -12.67 9.79 -9.82
CA MET A 32 -13.14 10.62 -8.70
C MET A 32 -14.37 11.50 -8.99
N ASN A 33 -14.55 11.93 -10.24
CA ASN A 33 -15.67 12.79 -10.67
C ASN A 33 -16.89 12.00 -11.17
N SER A 34 -16.92 10.68 -10.96
CA SER A 34 -18.06 9.85 -11.32
C SER A 34 -19.30 10.23 -10.52
N LYS A 35 -20.48 10.25 -11.16
CA LYS A 35 -21.77 10.42 -10.46
C LYS A 35 -22.03 9.33 -9.41
N GLY A 36 -21.41 8.16 -9.58
CA GLY A 36 -21.52 7.04 -8.64
C GLY A 36 -20.56 7.15 -7.44
N TYR A 37 -19.61 8.09 -7.47
CA TYR A 37 -18.73 8.33 -6.34
C TYR A 37 -19.46 9.19 -5.32
N MET A 38 -19.77 8.62 -4.15
CA MET A 38 -20.61 9.26 -3.15
C MET A 38 -20.00 9.14 -1.75
N PHE A 39 -20.24 10.15 -0.93
CA PHE A 39 -20.01 10.03 0.52
C PHE A 39 -20.82 8.83 1.07
N PRO A 40 -20.26 7.96 1.93
CA PRO A 40 -19.06 8.15 2.77
C PRO A 40 -17.79 7.45 2.27
N TYR A 41 -17.56 7.32 0.96
CA TYR A 41 -16.40 6.54 0.50
C TYR A 41 -15.03 7.07 0.94
N GLY A 42 -14.15 6.14 1.32
CA GLY A 42 -12.81 6.38 1.81
C GLY A 42 -12.67 6.80 3.29
N ILE A 43 -13.76 6.89 4.07
CA ILE A 43 -13.70 7.37 5.47
C ILE A 43 -13.11 6.31 6.41
N THR A 44 -13.48 5.04 6.28
CA THR A 44 -12.88 3.96 7.09
C THR A 44 -11.44 3.68 6.65
N PHE A 45 -11.17 3.63 5.34
CA PHE A 45 -9.83 3.53 4.77
C PHE A 45 -9.83 4.18 3.38
N PRO A 46 -8.90 5.10 3.05
CA PRO A 46 -7.71 5.47 3.81
C PRO A 46 -7.90 6.56 4.90
N GLY A 47 -9.15 6.94 5.22
CA GLY A 47 -9.44 8.03 6.16
C GLY A 47 -9.84 9.34 5.47
N THR A 48 -9.76 9.38 4.13
CA THR A 48 -10.15 10.51 3.30
C THR A 48 -10.75 10.03 1.97
N PRO A 49 -11.63 10.84 1.35
CA PRO A 49 -12.13 10.56 0.00
C PRO A 49 -10.96 10.41 -0.99
N SER A 50 -10.77 9.19 -1.50
CA SER A 50 -9.62 8.82 -2.34
C SER A 50 -10.00 8.39 -3.76
N GLY A 51 -11.28 8.45 -4.12
CA GLY A 51 -11.79 7.95 -5.41
C GLY A 51 -12.07 6.45 -5.45
N ARG A 52 -12.02 5.79 -4.29
CA ARG A 52 -12.46 4.40 -4.11
C ARG A 52 -13.97 4.31 -4.05
N PHE A 53 -14.57 3.33 -4.70
CA PHE A 53 -16.01 3.11 -4.65
C PHE A 53 -16.40 2.23 -3.45
N GLY A 54 -15.96 2.65 -2.27
CA GLY A 54 -16.18 1.95 -1.02
C GLY A 54 -15.61 2.74 0.16
N ASP A 55 -16.13 2.45 1.35
CA ASP A 55 -15.69 3.12 2.59
C ASP A 55 -14.36 2.56 3.13
N GLY A 56 -14.06 1.29 2.85
CA GLY A 56 -12.90 0.58 3.39
C GLY A 56 -11.89 0.12 2.34
N ARG A 57 -11.07 -0.86 2.73
CA ARG A 57 -10.17 -1.57 1.82
C ARG A 57 -10.95 -2.30 0.73
N ILE A 58 -10.40 -2.31 -0.47
CA ILE A 58 -10.91 -3.10 -1.59
C ILE A 58 -9.97 -4.27 -1.88
N LEU A 59 -10.38 -5.20 -2.75
CA LEU A 59 -9.66 -6.46 -2.99
C LEU A 59 -8.17 -6.26 -3.30
N THR A 60 -7.82 -5.22 -4.06
CA THR A 60 -6.44 -4.90 -4.44
C THR A 60 -5.56 -4.54 -3.26
N ASP A 61 -6.11 -3.98 -2.18
CA ASP A 61 -5.33 -3.70 -0.97
C ASP A 61 -4.91 -4.99 -0.26
N TYR A 62 -5.81 -5.98 -0.23
CA TYR A 62 -5.52 -7.27 0.39
C TYR A 62 -4.47 -8.04 -0.42
N ILE A 63 -4.63 -8.07 -1.74
CA ILE A 63 -3.64 -8.70 -2.64
C ILE A 63 -2.31 -7.96 -2.56
N GLY A 64 -2.33 -6.64 -2.56
CA GLY A 64 -1.14 -5.80 -2.41
C GLY A 64 -0.40 -6.07 -1.10
N ASN A 65 -1.12 -6.19 0.02
CA ASN A 65 -0.50 -6.52 1.32
C ASN A 65 0.14 -7.92 1.33
N ILE A 66 -0.44 -8.89 0.63
CA ILE A 66 0.10 -10.27 0.57
C ILE A 66 1.33 -10.32 -0.32
N LEU A 67 1.30 -9.65 -1.49
CA LEU A 67 2.39 -9.67 -2.46
C LEU A 67 3.53 -8.72 -2.09
N PHE A 68 3.23 -7.63 -1.39
CA PHE A 68 4.15 -6.55 -1.07
C PHE A 68 4.09 -6.17 0.42
N PRO A 69 4.38 -7.11 1.34
CA PRO A 69 4.22 -6.91 2.78
C PRO A 69 5.07 -5.75 3.33
N LEU A 70 6.20 -5.42 2.70
CA LEU A 70 7.04 -4.28 3.07
C LEU A 70 6.36 -2.91 2.83
N PHE A 71 5.37 -2.86 1.94
CA PHE A 71 4.62 -1.65 1.58
C PHE A 71 3.21 -1.63 2.18
N ALA A 72 2.83 -2.68 2.92
CA ALA A 72 1.61 -2.67 3.69
C ALA A 72 1.72 -1.65 4.84
N PRO A 73 0.66 -0.93 5.20
CA PRO A 73 0.67 -0.12 6.42
C PRO A 73 1.00 -1.04 7.60
N LEU A 74 1.95 -0.61 8.42
CA LEU A 74 2.47 -1.35 9.57
C LEU A 74 1.31 -1.89 10.41
N SER A 75 1.42 -3.14 10.87
CA SER A 75 0.41 -3.68 11.77
C SER A 75 0.41 -2.86 13.07
N PRO A 76 -0.71 -2.77 13.81
CA PRO A 76 -0.75 -2.04 15.08
C PRO A 76 0.32 -2.49 16.09
N LYS A 77 0.77 -3.75 16.03
CA LYS A 77 1.87 -4.26 16.87
C LYS A 77 3.22 -3.70 16.41
N ASP A 78 3.44 -3.61 15.11
CA ASP A 78 4.65 -3.03 14.52
C ASP A 78 4.73 -1.52 14.79
N ILE A 79 3.58 -0.82 14.79
CA ILE A 79 3.48 0.61 15.18
C ILE A 79 3.86 0.79 16.65
N LEU A 80 3.42 -0.10 17.53
CA LEU A 80 3.77 -0.04 18.95
C LEU A 80 5.26 -0.33 19.16
N GLU A 81 5.82 -1.32 18.46
CA GLU A 81 7.24 -1.61 18.54
C GLU A 81 8.11 -0.49 17.94
N GLU A 82 7.71 0.10 16.81
CA GLU A 82 8.38 1.27 16.21
C GLU A 82 8.36 2.47 17.17
N ASN A 83 7.21 2.77 17.78
CA ASN A 83 7.08 3.86 18.76
C ASN A 83 7.86 3.62 20.07
N THR A 84 8.21 2.38 20.40
CA THR A 84 9.07 2.08 21.57
C THR A 84 10.56 2.06 21.25
N ARG A 85 10.93 1.96 19.97
CA ARG A 85 12.34 1.88 19.52
C ARG A 85 12.99 3.26 19.33
N ASP A 86 12.20 4.32 19.20
CA ASP A 86 12.69 5.66 18.91
C ASP A 86 12.33 6.66 20.03
N THR A 87 13.23 6.85 21.00
CA THR A 87 13.18 8.01 21.92
C THR A 87 13.62 9.32 21.25
N GLU A 88 13.63 9.42 19.92
CA GLU A 88 13.71 10.70 19.21
C GLU A 88 12.63 10.80 18.11
N PRO A 89 11.88 11.93 18.06
CA PRO A 89 10.73 12.06 17.18
C PRO A 89 11.16 12.25 15.72
N LYS A 90 11.07 11.18 14.92
CA LYS A 90 11.17 11.26 13.44
C LYS A 90 9.81 11.48 12.77
N TYR A 91 9.07 12.50 13.22
CA TYR A 91 7.97 13.07 12.42
C TYR A 91 8.33 14.49 12.02
N LYS A 92 9.31 14.63 11.12
CA LYS A 92 9.44 15.88 10.35
C LYS A 92 8.39 15.84 9.23
N LYS A 93 7.22 16.35 9.57
CA LYS A 93 6.08 16.68 8.70
C LYS A 93 6.56 17.21 7.35
N SER A 94 6.58 16.39 6.31
CA SER A 94 6.66 16.87 4.93
C SER A 94 5.29 17.45 4.58
N LYS A 95 5.18 18.78 4.72
CA LYS A 95 4.21 19.57 3.95
C LYS A 95 4.52 19.30 2.48
N ILE A 96 3.55 18.77 1.74
CA ILE A 96 3.53 18.84 0.28
C ILE A 96 2.16 19.44 -0.06
N TYR A 97 2.21 20.51 -0.86
CA TYR A 97 1.07 21.30 -1.32
C TYR A 97 0.10 20.48 -2.17
#